data_AF-A0A1Q1NG94-F1
#
_entry.id   AF-A0A1Q1NG94-F1
#
_cell.length_a   1.000
_cell.length_b   1.000
_cell.length_c   1.000
_cell.angle_alpha   90.00
_cell.angle_beta   90.00
_cell.angle_gamma   90.00
#
_symmetry.space_group_name_H-M   'P 1'
#
loop_
_entity.id
_entity.type
_entity.pdbx_description
1 polymer ?
#
loop_
_entity_poly.entity_id
_entity_poly.type
_entity_poly.pdbx_seq_one_letter_code
_entity_poly.pdbx_strand_id
1 'polypeptide(L)'
;ACDLVFDAASRRKQFLIVGTKNKAADPVARAAIRARCHYVNKKWLGGLLTNWSTTEMRLQKFRDLRMEQKTGGIHRLPKGDAARLKRQLFHLQTYLGGIKYMTGLPDIVIIVDQQEEYMALQECITLGIPTICLIDTNCDPDLTDISIPANDDAIASIRLILNKLVFAICEGRSSYIRNP
;
A
#
# COMPACT_ATOMS: atom_id res chain seq x y z
N ALA A 1 7.14 -1.70 -17.68
CA ALA A 1 6.71 -1.88 -16.27
C ALA A 1 7.73 -2.67 -15.44
N CYS A 2 7.97 -3.95 -15.74
CA CYS A 2 8.87 -4.79 -14.92
C CYS A 2 10.30 -4.24 -14.83
N ASP A 3 10.86 -3.73 -15.93
CA ASP A 3 12.23 -3.19 -15.94
C ASP A 3 12.39 -1.96 -15.03
N LEU A 4 11.43 -1.04 -15.08
CA LEU A 4 11.40 0.14 -14.20
C LEU A 4 11.32 -0.27 -12.73
N VAL A 5 10.46 -1.25 -12.42
CA VAL A 5 10.29 -1.75 -11.06
C VAL A 5 11.56 -2.48 -10.57
N PHE A 6 12.22 -3.23 -11.46
CA PHE A 6 13.48 -3.92 -11.16
C PHE A 6 14.60 -2.91 -10.85
N ASP A 7 14.79 -1.89 -11.69
CA ASP A 7 15.81 -0.84 -11.48
C ASP A 7 15.51 0.01 -10.23
N ALA A 8 14.25 0.36 -10.00
CA ALA A 8 13.87 1.06 -8.77
C ALA A 8 14.15 0.21 -7.51
N ALA A 9 13.86 -1.09 -7.58
CA ALA A 9 14.10 -2.02 -6.49
C ALA A 9 15.59 -2.24 -6.22
N SER A 10 16.43 -2.24 -7.26
CA SER A 10 17.89 -2.34 -7.10
C SER A 10 18.48 -1.07 -6.46
N ARG A 11 17.81 0.08 -6.59
CA ARG A 11 18.18 1.36 -5.96
C ARG A 11 17.54 1.59 -4.58
N ARG A 12 17.00 0.55 -3.94
CA ARG A 12 16.32 0.61 -2.63
C ARG A 12 15.10 1.54 -2.54
N LYS A 13 14.48 1.88 -3.67
CA LYS A 13 13.24 2.67 -3.67
C LYS A 13 12.11 1.93 -2.94
N GLN A 14 11.21 2.70 -2.34
CA GLN A 14 10.06 2.19 -1.60
C GLN A 14 8.83 2.08 -2.50
N PHE A 15 8.09 0.99 -2.32
CA PHE A 15 6.92 0.68 -3.13
C PHE A 15 5.66 0.60 -2.26
N LEU A 16 4.57 1.15 -2.76
CA LEU A 16 3.22 1.02 -2.21
C LEU A 16 2.32 0.33 -3.23
N ILE A 17 1.59 -0.72 -2.81
CA ILE A 17 0.62 -1.41 -3.65
C ILE A 17 -0.79 -1.11 -3.15
N VAL A 18 -1.65 -0.57 -4.01
CA VAL A 18 -3.01 -0.12 -3.68
C VAL A 18 -4.02 -0.96 -4.45
N GLY A 19 -5.05 -1.42 -3.76
CA GLY A 19 -6.22 -2.04 -4.37
C GLY A 19 -7.23 -2.46 -3.31
N THR A 20 -8.33 -1.71 -3.23
CA THR A 20 -9.34 -1.84 -2.18
C THR A 20 -10.57 -2.65 -2.61
N LYS A 21 -10.78 -2.82 -3.92
CA LYS A 21 -11.80 -3.70 -4.49
C LYS A 21 -11.73 -5.08 -3.85
N ASN A 22 -12.88 -5.65 -3.50
CA ASN A 22 -12.96 -6.95 -2.78
C ASN A 22 -12.13 -8.06 -3.44
N LYS A 23 -12.10 -8.09 -4.78
CA LYS A 23 -11.33 -9.06 -5.57
C LYS A 23 -9.81 -8.82 -5.53
N ALA A 24 -9.38 -7.57 -5.34
CA ALA A 24 -7.97 -7.14 -5.31
C ALA A 24 -7.38 -7.12 -3.90
N ALA A 25 -8.18 -6.88 -2.86
CA ALA A 25 -7.73 -6.66 -1.49
C ALA A 25 -6.81 -7.79 -0.95
N ASP A 26 -7.21 -9.03 -1.20
CA ASP A 26 -6.47 -10.22 -0.78
C ASP A 26 -5.20 -10.48 -1.61
N PRO A 27 -5.25 -10.45 -2.96
CA PRO A 27 -4.06 -10.49 -3.80
C PRO A 27 -3.03 -9.42 -3.47
N VAL A 28 -3.46 -8.17 -3.27
CA VAL A 28 -2.60 -7.02 -2.97
C VAL A 28 -1.83 -7.23 -1.67
N ALA A 29 -2.53 -7.60 -0.59
CA ALA A 29 -1.87 -7.84 0.70
C ALA A 29 -0.83 -8.97 0.62
N ARG A 30 -1.16 -10.08 -0.03
CA ARG A 30 -0.22 -11.21 -0.19
C ARG A 30 0.98 -10.84 -1.05
N ALA A 31 0.74 -10.14 -2.16
CA ALA A 31 1.78 -9.66 -3.07
C ALA A 31 2.78 -8.75 -2.34
N ALA A 32 2.28 -7.76 -1.59
CA ALA A 32 3.10 -6.83 -0.84
C ALA A 32 3.90 -7.50 0.29
N ILE A 33 3.28 -8.42 1.03
CA ILE A 33 3.99 -9.18 2.08
C ILE A 33 5.14 -10.00 1.48
N ARG A 34 4.91 -10.68 0.36
CA ARG A 34 5.94 -11.46 -0.33
C ARG A 34 7.08 -10.57 -0.83
N ALA A 35 6.75 -9.40 -1.37
CA ALA A 35 7.73 -8.43 -1.85
C ALA A 35 8.44 -7.67 -0.73
N ARG A 36 7.91 -7.70 0.50
CA ARG A 36 8.25 -6.79 1.62
C ARG A 36 8.03 -5.31 1.25
N CYS A 37 6.89 -5.02 0.63
CA CYS A 37 6.45 -3.66 0.27
C CYS A 37 5.26 -3.24 1.13
N HIS A 38 4.89 -1.97 1.04
CA HIS A 38 3.71 -1.43 1.71
C HIS A 38 2.45 -1.69 0.89
N TYR A 39 1.29 -1.71 1.55
CA TYR A 39 0.03 -1.87 0.84
C TYR A 39 -1.16 -1.17 1.49
N VAL A 40 -2.17 -0.89 0.68
CA VAL A 40 -3.51 -0.48 1.10
C VAL A 40 -4.52 -1.41 0.42
N ASN A 41 -5.27 -2.17 1.21
CA ASN A 41 -6.21 -3.17 0.70
C ASN A 41 -7.63 -3.04 1.28
N LYS A 42 -7.93 -1.94 1.98
CA LYS A 42 -9.24 -1.72 2.62
C LYS A 42 -9.94 -0.48 2.11
N LYS A 43 -9.54 0.70 2.55
CA LYS A 43 -10.06 1.96 2.02
C LYS A 43 -8.92 2.93 1.93
N TRP A 44 -8.81 3.62 0.80
CA TRP A 44 -7.94 4.77 0.70
C TRP A 44 -8.50 5.92 1.56
N LEU A 45 -7.72 6.36 2.55
CA LEU A 45 -8.07 7.54 3.32
C LEU A 45 -7.50 8.75 2.56
N GLY A 46 -8.35 9.70 2.16
CA GLY A 46 -7.87 10.89 1.47
C GLY A 46 -6.84 11.65 2.32
N GLY A 47 -5.76 12.10 1.68
CA GLY A 47 -4.63 12.77 2.30
C GLY A 47 -3.56 11.82 2.85
N LEU A 48 -3.60 10.53 2.50
CA LEU A 48 -2.60 9.57 2.97
C LEU A 48 -1.18 9.97 2.55
N LEU A 49 -1.01 10.46 1.33
CA LEU A 49 0.26 10.91 0.78
C LEU A 49 0.40 12.43 0.87
N THR A 50 -0.62 13.19 0.43
CA THR A 50 -0.52 14.66 0.34
C THR A 50 -0.47 15.34 1.72
N ASN A 51 -1.03 14.73 2.75
CA ASN A 51 -0.95 15.20 4.14
C ASN A 51 -0.13 14.23 5.01
N TRP A 52 1.12 14.00 4.58
CA TRP A 52 2.01 13.02 5.21
C TRP A 52 2.22 13.26 6.72
N SER A 53 2.34 14.51 7.17
CA SER A 53 2.53 14.83 8.60
C SER A 53 1.37 14.33 9.47
N THR A 54 0.13 14.42 8.99
CA THR A 54 -1.04 13.89 9.69
C THR A 54 -1.06 12.36 9.65
N THR A 55 -0.68 11.76 8.50
CA THR A 55 -0.56 10.31 8.36
C THR A 55 0.49 9.74 9.31
N GLU A 56 1.66 10.38 9.41
CA GLU A 56 2.75 10.03 10.32
C GLU A 56 2.30 10.08 11.78
N MET A 57 1.61 11.14 12.20
CA MET A 57 1.05 11.24 13.55
C MET A 57 0.08 10.08 13.86
N ARG A 58 -0.77 9.69 12.90
CA ARG A 58 -1.68 8.55 13.05
C ARG A 58 -0.94 7.22 13.11
N LEU A 59 0.14 7.06 12.35
CA LEU A 59 1.00 5.89 12.39
C LEU A 59 1.72 5.78 13.74
N GLN A 60 2.20 6.90 14.29
CA GLN A 60 2.82 6.91 15.62
C GLN A 60 1.82 6.50 16.69
N LYS A 61 0.63 7.11 16.70
CA LYS A 61 -0.46 6.72 17.61
C LYS A 61 -0.83 5.23 17.49
N PHE A 62 -0.81 4.70 16.27
CA PHE A 62 -1.06 3.27 16.04
C PHE A 62 0.04 2.39 16.66
N ARG A 63 1.32 2.80 16.57
CA ARG A 63 2.44 2.09 17.22
C ARG A 63 2.29 2.11 18.74
N ASP A 64 1.95 3.26 19.32
CA ASP A 64 1.78 3.43 20.76
C ASP A 64 0.66 2.54 21.31
N LEU A 65 -0.52 2.58 20.69
CA LEU A 65 -1.66 1.72 21.07
C LEU A 65 -1.34 0.23 20.94
N ARG A 66 -0.56 -0.15 19.93
CA ARG A 66 -0.12 -1.55 19.75
C ARG A 66 0.86 -1.97 20.84
N MET A 67 1.72 -1.06 21.31
CA MET A 67 2.62 -1.31 22.44
C MET A 67 1.83 -1.44 23.74
N GLU A 68 0.88 -0.53 24.01
CA GLU A 68 0.01 -0.61 25.19
C GLU A 68 -0.82 -1.89 25.23
N GLN A 69 -1.29 -2.37 24.08
CA GLN A 69 -1.99 -3.66 23.99
C GLN A 69 -1.06 -4.82 24.38
N LYS A 70 0.19 -4.81 23.90
CA LYS A 70 1.18 -5.86 24.19
C LYS A 70 1.63 -5.87 25.64
N THR A 71 1.83 -4.70 26.25
CA THR A 71 2.24 -4.57 27.66
C THR A 71 1.09 -4.80 28.64
N GLY A 72 -0.13 -4.98 28.15
CA GLY A 72 -1.33 -5.17 28.96
C GLY A 72 -1.87 -3.88 29.59
N GLY A 73 -1.37 -2.71 29.20
CA GLY A 73 -1.80 -1.40 29.71
C GLY A 73 -3.31 -1.17 29.53
N ILE A 74 -3.86 -1.59 28.38
CA ILE A 74 -5.30 -1.46 28.07
C ILE A 74 -6.18 -2.22 29.09
N HIS A 75 -5.69 -3.33 29.67
CA HIS A 75 -6.47 -4.14 30.61
C HIS A 75 -6.57 -3.51 32.01
N ARG A 76 -5.71 -2.53 32.32
CA ARG A 76 -5.72 -1.81 33.60
C ARG A 76 -6.73 -0.66 33.62
N LEU A 77 -7.30 -0.32 32.46
CA LEU A 77 -8.25 0.77 32.32
C LEU A 77 -9.69 0.32 32.62
N PRO A 78 -10.59 1.25 32.94
CA PRO A 78 -12.01 0.97 33.04
C PRO A 78 -12.55 0.30 31.76
N LYS A 79 -13.54 -0.59 31.90
CA LYS A 79 -14.10 -1.36 30.77
C LYS A 79 -14.51 -0.47 29.59
N GLY A 80 -15.08 0.71 29.85
CA GLY A 80 -15.48 1.68 28.83
C GLY A 80 -14.29 2.21 28.02
N ASP A 81 -13.24 2.67 28.71
CA ASP A 81 -12.03 3.19 28.07
C ASP A 81 -11.27 2.10 27.31
N ALA A 82 -11.15 0.92 27.90
CA ALA A 82 -10.55 -0.24 27.26
C ALA A 82 -11.29 -0.61 25.95
N ALA A 83 -12.63 -0.56 25.94
CA ALA A 83 -13.43 -0.79 24.74
C ALA A 83 -13.18 0.28 23.67
N ARG A 84 -13.10 1.56 24.06
CA ARG A 84 -12.81 2.67 23.15
C ARG A 84 -11.44 2.52 22.47
N LEU A 85 -10.40 2.22 23.24
CA LEU A 85 -9.05 2.02 22.72
C LEU A 85 -8.96 0.79 21.82
N LYS A 86 -9.64 -0.31 22.17
CA LYS A 86 -9.71 -1.50 21.29
C LYS A 86 -10.38 -1.20 19.95
N ARG A 87 -11.48 -0.43 19.95
CA ARG A 87 -12.14 0.00 18.70
C ARG A 87 -11.23 0.88 17.86
N GLN A 88 -10.54 1.83 18.50
CA GLN A 88 -9.57 2.69 17.82
C GLN A 88 -8.42 1.88 17.22
N LEU A 89 -7.85 0.95 17.98
CA LEU A 89 -6.76 0.09 17.51
C LEU A 89 -7.21 -0.79 16.34
N PHE A 90 -8.41 -1.37 16.41
CA PHE A 90 -8.99 -2.16 15.33
C PHE A 90 -9.16 -1.33 14.05
N HIS A 91 -9.67 -0.10 14.18
CA HIS A 91 -9.82 0.84 13.06
C HIS A 91 -8.45 1.16 12.43
N LEU A 92 -7.47 1.56 13.24
CA LEU A 92 -6.11 1.88 12.74
C LEU A 92 -5.43 0.65 12.11
N GLN A 93 -5.59 -0.54 12.70
CA GLN A 93 -5.05 -1.79 12.14
C GLN A 93 -5.66 -2.14 10.79
N THR A 94 -6.95 -1.80 10.59
CA THR A 94 -7.67 -2.07 9.34
C THR A 94 -7.17 -1.18 8.20
N TYR A 95 -6.99 0.12 8.45
CA TYR A 95 -6.64 1.08 7.39
C TYR A 95 -5.14 1.36 7.25
N LEU A 96 -4.39 1.39 8.36
CA LEU A 96 -2.96 1.71 8.37
C LEU A 96 -2.07 0.47 8.49
N GLY A 97 -2.66 -0.73 8.58
CA GLY A 97 -1.94 -1.97 8.85
C GLY A 97 -0.86 -2.32 7.82
N GLY A 98 -1.09 -2.01 6.53
CA GLY A 98 -0.16 -2.28 5.44
C GLY A 98 0.89 -1.18 5.21
N ILE A 99 0.70 0.00 5.79
CA ILE A 99 1.62 1.14 5.73
C ILE A 99 2.31 1.43 7.08
N LYS A 100 2.09 0.60 8.10
CA LYS A 100 2.63 0.78 9.47
C LYS A 100 4.15 0.92 9.58
N TYR A 101 4.87 0.39 8.59
CA TYR A 101 6.32 0.43 8.51
C TYR A 101 6.85 1.52 7.58
N MET A 102 5.99 2.31 6.95
CA MET A 102 6.42 3.48 6.20
C MET A 102 6.97 4.52 7.17
N THR A 103 8.09 5.13 6.78
CA THR A 103 8.73 6.26 7.46
C THR A 103 8.75 7.51 6.59
N GLY A 104 8.41 7.39 5.31
CA GLY A 104 8.32 8.48 4.36
C GLY A 104 7.40 8.13 3.20
N LEU A 105 7.31 9.04 2.24
CA LEU A 105 6.53 8.84 1.02
C LEU A 105 7.12 7.69 0.17
N PRO A 106 6.26 6.94 -0.55
CA PRO A 106 6.73 5.93 -1.48
C PRO A 106 7.32 6.59 -2.73
N ASP A 107 8.32 5.95 -3.33
CA ASP A 107 8.91 6.42 -4.58
C ASP A 107 8.12 5.96 -5.81
N ILE A 108 7.40 4.83 -5.69
CA ILE A 108 6.58 4.25 -6.76
C ILE A 108 5.30 3.68 -6.14
N VAL A 109 4.16 3.96 -6.79
CA VAL A 109 2.86 3.39 -6.40
C VAL A 109 2.34 2.48 -7.50
N ILE A 110 1.95 1.26 -7.13
CA ILE A 110 1.30 0.30 -8.01
C ILE A 110 -0.18 0.28 -7.64
N ILE A 111 -1.06 0.57 -8.59
CA ILE A 111 -2.51 0.71 -8.37
C ILE A 111 -3.25 -0.38 -9.15
N VAL A 112 -4.20 -1.04 -8.48
CA VAL A 112 -5.16 -1.98 -9.09
C VAL A 112 -6.53 -1.34 -9.10
N ASP A 113 -7.12 -1.23 -10.29
CA ASP A 113 -8.40 -0.54 -10.57
C ASP A 113 -8.28 0.99 -10.41
N GLN A 114 -8.24 1.69 -11.56
CA GLN A 114 -8.10 3.14 -11.61
C GLN A 114 -9.36 3.88 -11.13
N GLN A 115 -10.55 3.32 -11.38
CA GLN A 115 -11.81 3.99 -11.04
C GLN A 115 -12.03 4.00 -9.53
N GLU A 116 -11.83 2.85 -8.88
CA GLU A 116 -11.99 2.73 -7.42
C GLU A 116 -10.90 3.51 -6.67
N GLU A 117 -9.68 3.57 -7.20
CA GLU A 117 -8.52 4.21 -6.56
C GLU A 117 -8.18 5.60 -7.11
N TYR A 118 -9.15 6.29 -7.72
CA TYR A 118 -8.93 7.61 -8.32
C TYR A 118 -8.29 8.63 -7.36
N MET A 119 -8.69 8.62 -6.08
CA MET A 119 -8.11 9.51 -5.06
C MET A 119 -6.63 9.21 -4.79
N ALA A 120 -6.24 7.93 -4.79
CA ALA A 120 -4.84 7.54 -4.63
C ALA A 120 -4.02 8.03 -5.83
N LEU A 121 -4.56 7.89 -7.04
CA LEU A 121 -3.93 8.36 -8.27
C LEU A 121 -3.75 9.89 -8.27
N GLN A 122 -4.79 10.64 -7.92
CA GLN A 122 -4.73 12.11 -7.83
C GLN A 122 -3.69 12.60 -6.81
N GLU A 123 -3.58 11.94 -5.66
CA GLU A 123 -2.55 12.26 -4.67
C GLU A 123 -1.13 11.98 -5.22
N CYS A 124 -0.94 10.89 -5.97
CA CYS A 124 0.34 10.58 -6.61
C CYS A 124 0.70 11.64 -7.66
N ILE A 125 -0.24 12.01 -8.54
CA ILE A 125 -0.06 13.07 -9.56
C ILE A 125 0.35 14.38 -8.90
N THR A 126 -0.37 14.78 -7.84
CA THR A 126 -0.10 16.03 -7.11
C THR A 126 1.31 16.09 -6.54
N LEU A 127 1.85 14.95 -6.10
CA LEU A 127 3.18 14.83 -5.51
C LEU A 127 4.27 14.46 -6.53
N GLY A 128 3.91 14.23 -7.80
CA GLY A 128 4.84 13.76 -8.83
C GLY A 128 5.40 12.36 -8.56
N ILE A 129 4.65 11.49 -7.87
CA ILE A 129 5.06 10.11 -7.59
C ILE A 129 4.68 9.23 -8.78
N PRO A 130 5.65 8.55 -9.43
CA PRO A 130 5.38 7.66 -10.56
C PRO A 130 4.41 6.52 -10.21
N THR A 131 3.46 6.30 -11.11
CA THR A 131 2.37 5.33 -10.96
C THR A 131 2.41 4.24 -12.02
N ILE A 132 2.18 3.01 -11.57
CA ILE A 132 1.96 1.85 -12.44
C ILE A 132 0.55 1.35 -12.18
N CYS A 133 -0.34 1.44 -13.15
CA CYS A 133 -1.74 1.12 -12.96
C CYS A 133 -2.18 -0.06 -13.84
N LEU A 134 -2.98 -0.96 -13.27
CA LEU A 134 -3.74 -1.93 -14.05
C LEU A 134 -5.01 -1.23 -14.56
N ILE A 135 -5.11 -1.08 -15.88
CA ILE A 135 -6.22 -0.37 -16.53
C ILE A 135 -7.11 -1.36 -17.28
N ASP A 136 -8.43 -1.24 -17.08
CA ASP A 136 -9.45 -1.95 -17.87
C ASP A 136 -10.02 -1.00 -18.94
N THR A 137 -10.95 -1.49 -19.75
CA THR A 137 -11.59 -0.80 -20.89
C THR A 137 -12.36 0.48 -20.52
N ASN A 138 -12.68 0.68 -19.25
CA ASN A 138 -13.43 1.83 -18.71
C ASN A 138 -12.53 2.90 -18.04
N CYS A 139 -11.22 2.80 -18.24
CA CYS A 139 -10.21 3.62 -17.59
C CYS A 139 -9.53 4.59 -18.57
N ASP A 140 -8.98 5.69 -18.06
CA ASP A 140 -8.26 6.70 -18.86
C ASP A 140 -6.74 6.49 -18.71
N PRO A 141 -6.03 6.00 -19.75
CA PRO A 141 -4.59 5.70 -19.67
C PRO A 141 -3.73 6.93 -19.41
N ASP A 142 -4.20 8.14 -19.76
CA ASP A 142 -3.42 9.38 -19.69
C ASP A 142 -3.17 9.86 -18.25
N LEU A 143 -3.95 9.33 -17.29
CA LEU A 143 -3.80 9.66 -15.88
C LEU A 143 -2.68 8.87 -15.18
N THR A 144 -2.01 7.94 -15.88
CA THR A 144 -1.03 7.02 -15.28
C THR A 144 0.28 7.02 -16.05
N ASP A 145 1.43 6.96 -15.37
CA ASP A 145 2.74 7.01 -16.06
C ASP A 145 3.02 5.72 -16.82
N ILE A 146 2.64 4.58 -16.24
CA ILE A 146 2.71 3.27 -16.88
C ILE A 146 1.39 2.56 -16.71
N SER A 147 0.62 2.51 -17.79
CA SER A 147 -0.60 1.74 -17.90
C SER A 147 -0.32 0.28 -18.31
N ILE A 148 -0.86 -0.68 -17.56
CA ILE A 148 -0.86 -2.11 -17.92
C ILE A 148 -2.30 -2.52 -18.25
N PRO A 149 -2.64 -2.74 -19.53
CA PRO A 149 -3.95 -3.25 -19.92
C PRO A 149 -4.24 -4.60 -19.26
N ALA A 150 -5.32 -4.68 -18.49
CA ALA A 150 -5.65 -5.82 -17.66
C ALA A 150 -7.14 -5.85 -17.30
N ASN A 151 -7.68 -7.05 -17.14
CA ASN A 151 -8.99 -7.22 -16.52
C ASN A 151 -8.84 -7.09 -14.99
N ASP A 152 -9.39 -6.03 -14.40
CA ASP A 152 -9.33 -5.79 -12.95
C ASP A 152 -10.45 -6.50 -12.16
N ASP A 153 -11.41 -7.09 -12.88
CA ASP A 153 -12.53 -7.84 -12.34
C ASP A 153 -12.22 -9.33 -12.15
N ALA A 154 -11.14 -9.82 -12.74
CA ALA A 154 -10.72 -11.21 -12.62
C ALA A 154 -9.57 -11.35 -11.61
N ILE A 155 -9.84 -12.06 -10.50
CA ILE A 155 -8.81 -12.37 -9.48
C ILE A 155 -7.58 -13.04 -10.12
N ALA A 156 -7.78 -13.90 -11.12
CA ALA A 156 -6.70 -14.56 -11.85
C ALA A 156 -5.80 -13.57 -12.60
N SER A 157 -6.40 -12.58 -13.27
CA SER A 157 -5.69 -11.50 -13.99
C SER A 157 -4.88 -10.64 -13.02
N ILE A 158 -5.52 -10.12 -11.96
CA ILE A 158 -4.85 -9.33 -10.91
C ILE A 158 -3.67 -10.11 -10.32
N ARG A 159 -3.88 -11.39 -9.96
CA ARG A 159 -2.81 -12.23 -9.40
C ARG A 159 -1.66 -12.43 -10.38
N LEU A 160 -1.95 -12.70 -11.65
CA LEU A 160 -0.92 -12.93 -12.66
C LEU A 160 0.00 -11.71 -12.77
N ILE A 161 -0.58 -10.53 -12.92
CA ILE A 161 0.16 -9.28 -13.12
C ILE A 161 0.92 -8.89 -11.84
N LEU A 162 0.24 -8.88 -10.68
CA LEU A 162 0.90 -8.58 -9.41
C LEU A 162 2.02 -9.58 -9.11
N ASN A 163 1.84 -10.86 -9.43
CA ASN A 163 2.89 -11.85 -9.23
C ASN A 163 4.12 -11.55 -10.07
N LYS A 164 3.93 -11.16 -11.34
CA LYS A 164 5.05 -10.82 -12.24
C LYS A 164 5.77 -9.55 -11.79
N LEU A 165 5.04 -8.52 -11.37
CA LEU A 165 5.63 -7.28 -10.83
C LEU A 165 6.38 -7.54 -9.52
N VAL A 166 5.79 -8.28 -8.59
CA VAL A 166 6.45 -8.65 -7.33
C VAL A 166 7.70 -9.49 -7.57
N PHE A 167 7.68 -10.39 -8.54
CA PHE A 167 8.86 -11.16 -8.91
C PHE A 167 10.00 -10.24 -9.35
N ALA A 168 9.73 -9.25 -10.21
CA ALA A 168 10.70 -8.24 -10.61
C ALA A 168 11.22 -7.40 -9.42
N ILE A 169 10.36 -7.00 -8.47
CA ILE A 169 10.78 -6.30 -7.24
C ILE A 169 11.75 -7.18 -6.43
N CYS A 170 11.43 -8.46 -6.24
CA CYS A 170 12.24 -9.39 -5.48
C CYS A 170 13.61 -9.62 -6.15
N GLU A 171 13.65 -9.77 -7.47
CA GLU A 171 14.89 -9.92 -8.22
C GLU A 171 15.76 -8.66 -8.16
N GLY A 172 15.15 -7.48 -8.31
CA GLY A 172 15.86 -6.20 -8.18
C GLY A 172 16.48 -6.03 -6.79
N ARG A 173 15.72 -6.33 -5.73
CA ARG A 173 16.21 -6.32 -4.34
C ARG A 173 17.34 -7.33 -4.10
N SER A 174 17.25 -8.52 -4.69
CA SER A 174 18.28 -9.55 -4.56
C SER A 174 19.57 -9.18 -5.30
N SER A 175 19.45 -8.46 -6.41
CA SER A 175 20.60 -7.92 -7.16
C SER A 175 21.31 -6.84 -6.35
N TYR A 176 20.55 -5.99 -5.66
CA TYR A 176 21.10 -5.04 -4.70
C TYR A 176 21.85 -5.71 -3.54
N ILE A 177 21.28 -6.74 -2.90
CA ILE A 177 21.95 -7.44 -1.78
C ILE A 177 23.33 -7.98 -2.21
N ARG A 178 23.49 -8.33 -3.49
CA ARG A 178 24.75 -8.79 -4.06
C ARG A 178 25.73 -7.66 -4.38
N ASN A 179 25.25 -6.45 -4.65
CA ASN A 179 26.04 -5.26 -4.98
C ASN A 179 25.62 -4.07 -4.08
N PRO A 180 26.01 -4.07 -2.79
CA PRO A 180 25.52 -3.10 -1.80
C PRO A 180 25.96 -1.65 -2.02
#